data_AF-A0A926B9M2-F1
#
_entry.id   AF-A0A926B9M2-F1
#
_cell.length_a   1.000
_cell.length_b   1.000
_cell.length_c   1.000
_cell.angle_alpha   90.00
_cell.angle_beta   90.00
_cell.angle_gamma   90.00
#
_symmetry.space_group_name_H-M   'P 1'
#
loop_
_entity.id
_entity.type
_entity.pdbx_description
1 polymer ?
#
loop_
_entity_poly.entity_id
_entity_poly.type
_entity_poly.pdbx_seq_one_letter_code
_entity_poly.pdbx_strand_id
1 'polypeptide(L)' 'MTRRRRIYEGKGKILYEGPEPGTLVQFFKDDATAFNKKKHEIVDGKGVLNNRISEYIFTHLNSMGIPTHFIKRLN' A
#
# COMPACT_ATOMS: atom_id res chain seq x y z
N MET A 1 -0.50 8.07 -17.87
CA MET A 1 -0.11 8.29 -16.46
C MET A 1 1.40 8.25 -16.38
N THR A 2 2.04 9.37 -16.11
CA THR A 2 3.50 9.47 -15.94
C THR A 2 3.93 8.45 -14.89
N ARG A 3 4.75 7.46 -15.26
CA ARG A 3 5.26 6.44 -14.32
C ARG A 3 6.05 7.17 -13.24
N ARG A 4 5.45 7.33 -12.05
CA ARG A 4 6.16 7.84 -10.85
C ARG A 4 7.37 6.94 -10.60
N ARG A 5 8.48 7.53 -10.17
CA ARG A 5 9.72 6.78 -9.92
C ARG A 5 9.47 5.73 -8.84
N ARG A 6 9.77 4.47 -9.14
CA ARG A 6 9.72 3.38 -8.15
C ARG A 6 10.94 3.50 -7.24
N ILE A 7 10.71 3.56 -5.93
CA ILE A 7 11.75 3.67 -4.91
C ILE A 7 12.07 2.29 -4.34
N TYR A 8 11.05 1.47 -4.11
CA TYR A 8 11.22 0.15 -3.50
C TYR A 8 10.11 -0.81 -3.93
N GLU A 9 10.43 -2.11 -4.00
CA GLU A 9 9.45 -3.17 -4.21
C GLU A 9 9.63 -4.28 -3.17
N GLY A 10 8.58 -4.53 -2.40
CA GLY A 10 8.48 -5.63 -1.45
C GLY A 10 7.57 -6.75 -1.95
N LYS A 11 7.31 -7.74 -1.08
CA LYS A 11 6.49 -8.92 -1.41
C LYS A 11 5.06 -8.55 -1.81
N GLY A 12 4.42 -7.64 -1.05
CA GLY A 12 3.01 -7.27 -1.24
C GLY A 12 2.78 -5.80 -1.57
N LYS A 13 3.83 -4.98 -1.68
CA LYS A 13 3.71 -3.53 -1.84
C LYS A 13 4.82 -2.98 -2.73
N ILE A 14 4.51 -1.95 -3.50
CA ILE A 14 5.48 -1.12 -4.23
C ILE A 14 5.40 0.29 -3.67
N LEU A 15 6.54 0.92 -3.45
CA LEU A 15 6.63 2.34 -3.08
C LEU A 15 7.12 3.15 -4.27
N TYR A 16 6.35 4.18 -4.61
CA TYR A 16 6.72 5.19 -5.58
C TYR A 16 6.93 6.53 -4.89
N GLU A 17 7.71 7.38 -5.54
CA GLU A 17 7.83 8.79 -5.18
C GLU A 17 6.43 9.44 -5.17
N GLY A 18 6.14 10.18 -4.11
CA GLY A 18 4.89 10.92 -3.97
C GLY A 18 4.88 12.22 -4.80
N PRO A 19 3.71 12.84 -4.94
CA PRO A 19 3.57 14.09 -5.69
C PRO A 19 4.18 15.31 -4.97
N GLU A 20 4.36 15.21 -3.65
CA GLU A 20 4.91 16.28 -2.79
C GLU A 20 6.21 15.80 -2.11
N PRO A 21 7.19 16.69 -1.85
CA PRO A 21 8.39 16.35 -1.11
C PRO A 21 8.09 15.67 0.23
N GLY A 22 8.81 14.58 0.52
CA GLY A 22 8.62 13.81 1.75
C GLY A 22 7.43 12.84 1.73
N THR A 23 6.67 12.76 0.65
CA THR A 23 5.53 11.83 0.52
C THR A 23 5.88 10.60 -0.34
N LEU A 24 5.18 9.50 -0.08
CA LEU A 24 5.29 8.25 -0.84
C LEU A 24 3.91 7.79 -1.30
N VAL A 25 3.89 7.09 -2.43
CA VAL A 25 2.70 6.40 -2.93
C VAL A 25 2.90 4.91 -2.76
N GLN A 26 2.12 4.30 -1.87
CA GLN A 26 2.11 2.86 -1.66
C GLN A 26 1.06 2.20 -2.56
N PHE A 27 1.52 1.30 -3.43
CA PHE A 27 0.67 0.43 -4.23
C PHE A 27 0.62 -0.97 -3.62
N PHE A 28 -0.57 -1.51 -3.39
CA PHE A 28 -0.76 -2.87 -2.90
C PHE A 28 -0.82 -3.85 -4.07
N LYS A 29 -0.01 -4.92 -3.99
CA LYS A 29 0.05 -5.97 -5.01
C LYS A 29 -0.97 -7.08 -4.70
N ASP A 30 -1.43 -7.73 -5.77
CA ASP A 30 -2.26 -8.96 -5.70
C ASP A 30 -1.44 -10.20 -5.33
N ASP A 31 -0.11 -10.08 -5.28
CA ASP A 31 0.79 -11.12 -4.81
C ASP A 31 0.48 -11.54 -3.36
N ALA A 32 0.11 -12.80 -3.18
CA ALA A 32 0.08 -13.49 -1.91
C ALA A 32 1.35 -14.32 -1.77
N THR A 33 2.06 -14.16 -0.65
CA THR A 33 3.23 -15.00 -0.33
C THR A 33 3.05 -15.66 1.02
N ALA A 34 3.31 -16.96 1.12
CA ALA A 34 3.36 -17.69 2.37
C ALA A 34 4.73 -18.39 2.52
N PHE A 35 5.05 -18.85 3.73
CA PHE A 35 6.26 -19.62 4.02
C PHE A 35 7.55 -18.96 3.52
N ASN A 36 7.76 -17.67 3.81
CA ASN A 36 8.94 -16.90 3.37
C ASN A 36 9.18 -16.90 1.84
N LYS A 37 8.13 -16.71 1.03
CA LYS A 37 8.13 -16.76 -0.45
C LYS A 37 8.24 -18.18 -1.04
N LYS A 38 8.23 -19.24 -0.24
CA LYS A 38 8.19 -20.62 -0.80
C LYS A 38 6.87 -20.90 -1.53
N LYS A 39 5.79 -20.21 -1.14
CA LYS A 39 4.54 -20.19 -1.89
C LYS A 39 4.25 -18.77 -2.34
N HIS A 40 4.04 -18.59 -3.64
CA HIS A 40 3.63 -17.34 -4.27
C HIS A 40 2.45 -17.63 -5.20
N GLU A 41 1.44 -16.78 -5.13
CA GLU A 41 0.24 -16.86 -5.94
C GLU A 41 -0.28 -15.44 -6.19
N ILE A 42 -0.92 -15.23 -7.34
CA ILE A 42 -1.64 -13.99 -7.61
C ILE A 42 -3.09 -14.22 -7.20
N VAL A 43 -3.57 -13.45 -6.23
CA VAL A 43 -4.96 -13.48 -5.78
C VAL A 43 -5.63 -12.21 -6.27
N ASP A 44 -6.47 -12.34 -7.30
CA ASP A 44 -7.10 -11.19 -7.94
C ASP A 44 -7.90 -10.34 -6.94
N GLY A 45 -7.76 -9.02 -7.06
CA GLY A 45 -8.40 -8.04 -6.18
C GLY A 45 -7.86 -7.95 -4.75
N LYS A 46 -6.88 -8.79 -4.35
CA LYS A 46 -6.27 -8.74 -3.01
C LYS A 46 -5.66 -7.37 -2.69
N GLY A 47 -5.01 -6.74 -3.66
CA GLY A 47 -4.38 -5.44 -3.53
C GLY A 47 -5.41 -4.35 -3.24
N VAL A 48 -6.52 -4.37 -3.97
CA VAL A 48 -7.65 -3.44 -3.78
C VAL A 48 -8.27 -3.61 -2.39
N LEU A 49 -8.54 -4.85 -1.98
CA LEU A 49 -9.10 -5.14 -0.65
C LEU A 49 -8.17 -4.66 0.46
N ASN A 50 -6.87 -4.98 0.38
CA ASN A 50 -5.90 -4.52 1.37
C ASN A 50 -5.78 -2.99 1.41
N ASN A 51 -5.89 -2.32 0.26
CA ASN A 51 -5.88 -0.87 0.21
C ASN A 51 -7.08 -0.27 0.96
N ARG A 52 -8.29 -0.79 0.73
CA ARG A 52 -9.51 -0.34 1.42
C ARG A 52 -9.50 -0.64 2.92
N ILE A 53 -9.09 -1.85 3.30
CA ILE A 53 -8.96 -2.24 4.71
C ILE A 53 -7.95 -1.33 5.42
N SER A 54 -6.79 -1.09 4.80
CA SER A 54 -5.76 -0.23 5.37
C SER A 54 -6.23 1.22 5.52
N GLU A 55 -6.94 1.78 4.54
CA GLU A 55 -7.56 3.11 4.64
C GLU A 55 -8.54 3.17 5.82
N TYR A 56 -9.46 2.21 5.90
CA TYR A 56 -10.46 2.17 6.97
C TYR A 56 -9.81 2.16 8.36
N ILE A 57 -8.82 1.30 8.57
CA ILE A 57 -8.09 1.19 9.83
C ILE A 57 -7.36 2.49 10.15
N PHE A 58 -6.60 3.06 9.20
CA PHE A 58 -5.82 4.27 9.48
C PHE A 58 -6.70 5.50 9.70
N THR A 59 -7.79 5.65 8.97
CA THR A 59 -8.77 6.70 9.23
C THR A 59 -9.37 6.57 10.62
N HIS A 60 -9.69 5.34 11.05
CA HIS A 60 -10.21 5.11 12.40
C HIS A 60 -9.16 5.45 13.48
N LEU A 61 -7.92 5.01 13.33
CA LEU A 61 -6.83 5.34 14.24
C LEU A 61 -6.59 6.86 14.34
N ASN A 62 -6.58 7.55 13.20
CA ASN A 62 -6.46 9.01 13.17
C ASN A 62 -7.64 9.68 13.88
N SER A 63 -8.86 9.15 13.76
CA SER A 63 -10.04 9.68 14.47
C SER A 63 -9.95 9.53 15.99
N MET A 64 -9.16 8.57 16.46
CA MET A 64 -8.86 8.37 17.89
C MET A 64 -7.65 9.20 18.37
N GLY A 65 -7.06 10.03 17.50
CA GLY A 65 -5.87 10.82 17.83
C GLY A 65 -4.56 10.02 17.83
N ILE A 66 -4.56 8.79 17.30
CA ILE A 66 -3.36 7.98 17.19
C ILE A 66 -2.63 8.39 15.90
N PRO A 67 -1.38 8.88 15.97
CA PRO A 67 -0.66 9.35 14.78
C PRO A 67 -0.29 8.19 13.86
N THR A 68 -0.50 8.38 12.56
CA THR A 68 -0.16 7.41 11.52
C THR A 68 0.53 8.09 10.35
N HIS A 69 1.13 7.30 9.45
CA HIS A 69 1.73 7.81 8.21
C HIS A 69 0.72 8.00 7.07
N PHE A 70 -0.56 7.67 7.30
CA PHE A 70 -1.58 7.68 6.26
C PHE A 70 -2.05 9.11 5.99
N ILE A 71 -1.97 9.52 4.72
CA ILE A 71 -2.41 10.85 4.25
C ILE A 71 -3.80 10.73 3.61
N LYS A 72 -3.91 9.96 2.51
CA LYS A 72 -5.15 9.70 1.79
C LYS A 72 -5.01 8.52 0.83
N ARG A 73 -6.15 7.94 0.43
CA ARG A 73 -6.24 7.02 -0.71
C ARG A 73 -6.28 7.84 -2.02
N LEU A 74 -5.75 7.27 -3.10
CA LEU A 74 -5.66 7.96 -4.40
C LEU A 74 -6.65 7.44 -5.46
N ASN A 75 -7.18 6.23 -5.31
CA ASN A 75 -8.16 5.60 -6.20
C ASN A 75 -9.20 4.92 -5.35
#